data_AF-A0A8F5VJM7-F1
#
_entry.id   AF-A0A8F5VJM7-F1
#
_cell.length_a   1.000
_cell.length_b   1.000
_cell.length_c   1.000
_cell.angle_alpha   90.00
_cell.angle_beta   90.00
_cell.angle_gamma   90.00
#
_symmetry.space_group_name_H-M   'P 1'
#
loop_
_entity.id
_entity.type
_entity.pdbx_description
1 polymer ?
#
loop_
_entity_poly.entity_id
_entity_poly.type
_entity_poly.pdbx_seq_one_letter_code
_entity_poly.pdbx_strand_id
1 'polypeptide(L)' 'MSESIEIPFPLMQRIERLKIQPDEKPIDVIIRLLDYYDDADEIDEETNQRILKGLEDVDAGRHRPLRDIAQEMGI' A
#
# COMPACT_ATOMS: atom_id res chain seq x y z
N MET A 1 -7.82 -29.60 1.52
CA MET A 1 -8.31 -29.89 2.88
C MET A 1 -8.43 -28.55 3.58
N SER A 2 -9.58 -28.24 4.20
CA SER A 2 -9.70 -27.02 5.01
C SER A 2 -9.29 -27.35 6.44
N GLU A 3 -8.21 -26.75 6.92
CA GLU A 3 -7.85 -26.78 8.33
C GLU A 3 -8.53 -25.61 9.04
N SER A 4 -9.09 -25.87 10.22
CA SER A 4 -9.76 -24.87 11.05
C SER A 4 -8.91 -24.58 12.28
N ILE A 5 -8.67 -23.30 12.56
CA ILE A 5 -7.93 -22.83 13.73
C ILE A 5 -8.88 -22.03 14.60
N GLU A 6 -8.89 -22.32 15.90
CA GLU A 6 -9.62 -21.51 16.87
C GLU A 6 -8.83 -20.24 17.19
N ILE A 7 -9.47 -19.08 17.00
CA ILE A 7 -8.87 -17.79 17.35
C ILE A 7 -9.32 -17.41 18.76
N PRO A 8 -8.39 -17.18 19.71
CA PRO A 8 -8.74 -16.76 21.06
C PRO A 8 -9.56 -15.46 21.06
N PHE A 9 -10.55 -15.38 21.95
CA PHE A 9 -11.45 -14.22 22.04
C PHE A 9 -10.74 -12.85 22.13
N PRO A 10 -9.66 -12.67 22.93
CA PRO A 10 -8.93 -11.40 22.96
C PRO A 10 -8.31 -11.02 21.62
N LEU A 11 -7.87 -12.01 20.83
CA LEU A 11 -7.32 -11.77 19.50
C LEU A 11 -8.44 -11.43 18.50
N MET A 12 -9.59 -12.10 18.58
CA MET A 12 -10.76 -11.77 17.77
C MET A 12 -11.23 -10.32 18.00
N GLN A 13 -11.22 -9.84 19.25
CA GLN A 13 -11.54 -8.44 19.55
C GLN A 13 -10.55 -7.45 18.91
N ARG A 14 -9.28 -7.82 18.79
CA ARG A 14 -8.28 -6.98 18.10
C ARG A 14 -8.53 -6.95 16.60
N ILE A 15 -8.85 -8.09 16.00
CA ILE A 15 -9.19 -8.20 14.57
C ILE A 15 -10.42 -7.34 14.25
N GLU A 16 -11.47 -7.43 15.09
CA GLU A 16 -12.69 -6.61 14.94
C GLU A 16 -12.41 -5.10 14.97
N ARG A 17 -11.43 -4.65 15.75
CA ARG A 17 -11.03 -3.22 15.81
C ARG A 17 -10.25 -2.74 14.59
N LEU A 18 -9.72 -3.66 13.77
CA LEU A 18 -8.97 -3.36 12.56
C LEU A 18 -9.85 -3.27 11.31
N LYS A 19 -11.17 -3.42 11.48
CA LYS A 19 -12.14 -3.21 10.41
C LYS A 19 -12.11 -1.77 9.94
N ILE A 20 -12.10 -1.60 8.62
CA ILE A 20 -12.21 -0.31 7.93
C ILE A 20 -13.62 -0.10 7.37
N GLN A 21 -14.41 -1.17 7.24
CA GLN A 21 -15.81 -1.12 6.81
C GLN A 21 -16.73 -1.76 7.86
N PRO A 22 -17.96 -1.25 8.05
CA PRO A 22 -18.89 -1.77 9.06
C PRO A 22 -19.28 -3.25 8.87
N ASP A 23 -19.27 -3.73 7.63
CA ASP A 23 -19.70 -5.08 7.22
C ASP A 23 -18.54 -6.05 6.93
N GLU A 24 -17.30 -5.58 7.08
CA GLU A 24 -16.09 -6.41 6.93
C GLU A 24 -16.14 -7.56 7.94
N LYS A 25 -15.87 -8.79 7.51
CA LYS A 25 -15.80 -9.95 8.42
C LYS A 25 -14.37 -10.09 8.96
N PRO A 26 -14.17 -10.76 10.12
CA PRO A 26 -12.83 -11.03 10.64
C PRO A 26 -11.87 -11.66 9.63
N ILE A 27 -12.37 -12.54 8.77
CA ILE A 27 -11.55 -13.18 7.74
C ILE A 27 -11.10 -12.18 6.66
N ASP A 28 -11.96 -11.22 6.30
CA ASP A 28 -11.63 -10.20 5.30
C ASP A 28 -10.54 -9.27 5.83
N VAL A 29 -10.59 -8.93 7.13
CA VAL A 29 -9.52 -8.18 7.82
C VAL A 29 -8.20 -8.96 7.77
N ILE A 30 -8.22 -10.26 8.08
CA ILE A 30 -7.02 -11.10 8.08
C ILE A 30 -6.43 -11.17 6.67
N ILE A 31 -7.25 -11.46 5.66
CA ILE A 31 -6.82 -11.55 4.26
C ILE A 31 -6.18 -10.23 3.83
N ARG A 32 -6.85 -9.09 4.03
CA ARG A 32 -6.31 -7.78 3.66
C ARG A 32 -4.97 -7.46 4.33
N LEU A 33 -4.79 -7.85 5.60
CA LEU A 33 -3.53 -7.65 6.30
C LEU A 33 -2.44 -8.58 5.76
N LEU A 34 -2.76 -9.82 5.44
CA LEU A 34 -1.82 -10.74 4.81
C LEU A 34 -1.44 -10.25 3.42
N ASP A 35 -2.41 -9.81 2.61
CA ASP A 35 -2.17 -9.20 1.30
C ASP A 35 -1.21 -8.00 1.43
N TYR A 36 -1.37 -7.14 2.45
CA TYR A 36 -0.42 -6.04 2.69
C TYR A 36 1.03 -6.50 2.96
N TYR A 37 1.22 -7.67 3.59
CA TYR A 37 2.56 -8.21 3.85
C TYR A 37 3.09 -9.09 2.72
N ASP A 38 2.20 -9.70 1.94
CA ASP A 38 2.52 -10.52 0.77
C ASP A 38 2.65 -9.68 -0.51
N ASP A 39 2.17 -8.44 -0.50
CA ASP A 39 2.35 -7.51 -1.60
C ASP A 39 3.85 -7.29 -1.81
N ALA A 40 4.33 -7.79 -2.94
CA ALA A 40 5.67 -7.55 -3.46
C ALA A 40 5.85 -6.10 -3.97
N ASP A 41 5.00 -5.18 -3.52
CA ASP A 41 5.09 -3.73 -3.69
C ASP A 41 6.18 -3.12 -2.79
N GLU A 42 7.24 -3.89 -2.51
CA GLU A 42 8.49 -3.31 -2.06
C GLU A 42 9.00 -2.41 -3.18
N ILE A 43 8.90 -1.10 -2.95
CA ILE A 43 9.56 -0.12 -3.79
C ILE A 43 11.05 -0.43 -3.74
N ASP A 44 11.61 -0.87 -4.87
CA ASP A 44 13.03 -1.12 -4.96
C ASP A 44 13.82 0.17 -4.66
N GLU A 45 15.08 0.01 -4.25
CA GLU A 45 15.90 1.15 -3.84
C GLU A 45 16.04 2.20 -4.95
N GLU A 46 16.08 1.81 -6.23
CA GLU A 46 16.16 2.75 -7.34
C GLU A 46 14.88 3.60 -7.43
N THR A 47 13.73 2.97 -7.35
CA THR A 47 12.43 3.64 -7.37
C THR A 47 12.29 4.57 -6.14
N ASN A 48 12.73 4.14 -4.97
CA ASN A 48 12.73 4.95 -3.75
C ASN A 48 13.60 6.21 -3.91
N GLN A 49 14.83 6.06 -4.43
CA GLN A 49 15.72 7.19 -4.70
C GLN A 49 15.13 8.18 -5.71
N ARG A 50 14.42 7.69 -6.73
CA ARG A 50 13.74 8.55 -7.71
C ARG A 50 12.59 9.35 -7.09
N ILE A 51 11.84 8.75 -6.17
CA ILE A 51 10.79 9.44 -5.40
C ILE A 51 11.42 10.54 -4.54
N LEU A 52 12.48 10.23 -3.79
CA LEU A 52 13.17 11.20 -2.93
C LEU A 52 13.69 12.39 -3.74
N LYS A 53 14.35 12.13 -4.86
CA LYS A 53 14.81 13.19 -5.77
C LYS A 53 13.66 14.04 -6.31
N GLY A 54 12.53 13.42 -6.64
CA GLY A 54 11.33 14.14 -7.09
C GLY A 54 10.78 15.08 -6.02
N LEU A 55 10.78 14.66 -4.76
CA LEU A 55 10.40 15.50 -3.63
C LEU A 55 11.37 16.67 -3.44
N GLU A 56 12.69 16.43 -3.53
CA GLU A 56 13.70 17.49 -3.48
C GLU A 56 13.55 18.52 -4.62
N ASP A 57 13.19 18.07 -5.82
CA ASP A 57 12.92 18.94 -6.96
C ASP A 57 11.70 19.82 -6.70
N VAL A 58 10.61 19.26 -6.15
CA VAL A 58 9.41 20.02 -5.77
C VAL A 58 9.74 21.08 -4.71
N ASP A 59 10.45 20.71 -3.64
CA ASP A 59 10.82 21.64 -2.56
C ASP A 59 11.72 22.77 -3.05
N ALA A 60 12.58 22.49 -4.03
CA ALA A 60 13.41 23.49 -4.67
C ALA A 60 12.71 24.30 -5.79
N GLY A 61 11.41 24.05 -6.02
CA GLY A 61 10.64 24.69 -7.08
C GLY A 61 11.09 24.30 -8.48
N ARG A 62 11.84 23.20 -8.65
CA ARG A 62 12.22 22.63 -9.94
C ARG A 62 11.07 21.77 -10.46
N HIS A 63 10.41 22.26 -11.49
CA HIS A 63 9.30 21.56 -12.14
C HIS A 63 9.49 21.55 -13.65
N ARG A 64 8.88 20.55 -14.28
CA ARG A 64 8.87 20.40 -15.74
C ARG A 64 7.46 20.69 -16.26
N PRO A 65 7.32 21.43 -17.37
CA PRO A 65 6.01 21.62 -17.99
C PRO A 65 5.41 20.30 -18.44
N LEU A 66 4.11 20.10 -18.19
CA LEU A 66 3.39 18.88 -18.58
C LEU A 66 3.52 18.59 -20.10
N ARG A 67 3.53 19.63 -20.92
CA ARG A 67 3.69 19.53 -22.38
C ARG A 67 5.00 18.83 -22.78
N ASP A 68 6.09 19.15 -22.10
CA ASP A 68 7.40 18.59 -22.41
C ASP A 68 7.45 17.11 -22.03
N ILE A 69 6.83 16.75 -20.90
CA ILE A 69 6.69 15.35 -20.46
C ILE A 69 5.82 14.56 -21.44
N ALA A 70 4.67 15.11 -21.85
CA ALA A 70 3.76 14.47 -22.79
C ALA A 70 4.44 14.18 -24.14
N GLN A 71 5.20 15.16 -24.65
CA GLN A 71 5.98 15.00 -25.88
C GLN A 71 7.06 13.91 -25.76
N GLU A 72 7.76 13.80 -24.62
CA GLU A 72 8.74 12.74 -24.37
C GLU A 72 8.11 11.35 -24.25
N MET A 73 6.92 11.27 -23.65
CA MET A 73 6.18 10.02 -23.46
C MET A 73 5.36 9.61 -24.68
N GLY A 74 5.27 10.46 -25.71
CA GLY A 74 4.52 10.20 -26.94
C GLY A 74 3.00 10.17 -26.74
N ILE A 75 2.49 10.90 -25.74
CA ILE A 75 1.06 11.01 -25.40
C ILE A 75 0.52 12.43 -25.59
#